data_AF-A0A520R9R9-F1
#
_entry.id   AF-A0A520R9R9-F1
#
_cell.length_a   1.000
_cell.length_b   1.000
_cell.length_c   1.000
_cell.angle_alpha   90.00
_cell.angle_beta   90.00
_cell.angle_gamma   90.00
#
_symmetry.space_group_name_H-M   'P 1'
#
loop_
_entity.id
_entity.type
_entity.pdbx_description
1 polymer ?
#
loop_
_entity_poly.entity_id
_entity_poly.type
_entity_poly.pdbx_seq_one_letter_code
_entity_poly.pdbx_strand_id
1 'polypeptide(L)'
;MSFRYKNEDLENSHKTPNFNSVTKSFNLGIEAHRKTNAKQAALHARHHEDLIRQKEAEEKRKAEEAVYWESRKGWMDRFPFNPIYHPDITFDPEVYNPVGPGGPSDYTTEGQKMARMISNHGFLSAFYENSNRYSPEFEKIHDILLEEGITPDPMLCGWTFTHLVDYHKASTHDLETPWPPDPSITWGEDRMSTWKSMAGRFRTNEYRTIQVDTLPSDAEAARVRQRLIDEIAAEGFLKVNWLEKFAYDSEYEDMLKPGDPLLIK
;
A
#
# COMPACT_ATOMS: atom_id res chain seq x y z
N MET A 1 75.18 -69.89 -35.72
CA MET A 1 73.73 -70.11 -35.62
C MET A 1 73.01 -68.77 -35.60
N SER A 2 71.87 -68.70 -36.30
CA SER A 2 70.87 -67.62 -36.45
C SER A 2 70.59 -66.83 -35.14
N PHE A 3 70.21 -65.54 -35.11
CA PHE A 3 69.10 -64.88 -35.83
C PHE A 3 69.28 -63.35 -35.97
N ARG A 4 68.78 -62.82 -37.10
CA ARG A 4 68.49 -61.40 -37.37
C ARG A 4 67.22 -60.94 -36.65
N TYR A 5 67.18 -59.67 -36.24
CA TYR A 5 65.96 -58.84 -36.27
C TYR A 5 66.30 -57.46 -36.85
N LYS A 6 65.47 -57.00 -37.79
CA LYS A 6 65.35 -55.62 -38.28
C LYS A 6 64.17 -54.94 -37.57
N ASN A 7 64.20 -53.60 -37.55
CA ASN A 7 63.15 -52.60 -37.29
C ASN A 7 63.69 -51.57 -36.28
N GLU A 8 63.42 -50.27 -36.33
CA GLU A 8 62.89 -49.29 -37.29
C GLU A 8 63.03 -47.95 -36.53
N ASP A 9 63.02 -46.84 -37.26
CA ASP A 9 62.67 -45.48 -36.80
C ASP A 9 63.47 -44.77 -35.71
N LEU A 10 64.22 -43.75 -36.14
CA LEU A 10 64.41 -42.51 -35.39
C LEU A 10 64.63 -41.36 -36.40
N GLU A 11 63.61 -41.09 -37.23
CA GLU A 11 63.50 -39.79 -37.88
C GLU A 11 63.10 -38.75 -36.82
N ASN A 12 64.08 -37.95 -36.41
CA ASN A 12 63.83 -36.71 -35.68
C ASN A 12 63.08 -35.72 -36.60
N SER A 13 61.75 -35.71 -36.48
CA SER A 13 60.89 -34.65 -37.00
C SER A 13 61.13 -33.34 -36.23
N HIS A 14 62.19 -32.61 -36.57
CA HIS A 14 62.29 -31.19 -36.26
C HIS A 14 61.37 -30.39 -37.20
N LYS A 15 60.07 -30.35 -36.88
CA LYS A 15 59.16 -29.35 -37.44
C LYS A 15 59.37 -28.03 -36.71
N THR A 16 60.11 -27.12 -37.32
CA THR A 16 60.09 -25.70 -36.96
C THR A 16 58.65 -25.19 -37.10
N PRO A 17 58.09 -24.48 -36.11
CA PRO A 17 56.75 -23.91 -36.24
C PRO A 17 56.76 -22.89 -37.37
N ASN A 18 55.84 -23.05 -38.32
CA ASN A 18 55.67 -22.15 -39.45
C ASN A 18 55.37 -20.73 -38.91
N PHE A 19 56.29 -19.77 -39.09
CA PHE A 19 56.21 -18.39 -38.56
C PHE A 19 54.89 -17.67 -38.92
N ASN A 20 54.28 -18.03 -40.06
CA ASN A 20 52.97 -17.54 -40.51
C ASN A 20 51.78 -18.05 -39.66
N SER A 21 51.92 -19.21 -39.01
CA SER A 21 50.91 -19.78 -38.11
C SER A 21 50.85 -19.03 -36.76
N VAL A 22 52.03 -18.68 -36.22
CA VAL A 22 52.17 -18.00 -34.93
C VAL A 22 51.67 -16.56 -35.01
N THR A 23 52.03 -15.83 -36.07
CA THR A 23 51.56 -14.45 -36.31
C THR A 23 50.04 -14.38 -36.55
N LYS A 24 49.47 -15.35 -37.26
CA LYS A 24 48.01 -15.44 -37.47
C LYS A 24 47.26 -15.72 -36.16
N SER A 25 47.80 -16.60 -35.31
CA SER A 25 47.24 -16.91 -33.99
C SER A 25 47.31 -15.72 -33.02
N PHE A 26 48.42 -14.97 -33.05
CA PHE A 26 48.60 -13.75 -32.25
C PHE A 26 47.63 -12.63 -32.66
N ASN A 27 47.46 -12.41 -33.98
CA ASN A 27 46.52 -11.42 -34.50
C ASN A 27 45.05 -11.77 -34.16
N LEU A 28 44.68 -13.06 -34.22
CA LEU A 28 43.37 -13.53 -33.77
C LEU A 28 43.15 -13.27 -32.27
N GLY A 29 44.18 -13.45 -31.45
CA GLY A 29 44.14 -13.14 -30.02
C GLY A 29 43.92 -11.64 -29.75
N ILE A 30 44.60 -10.75 -30.49
CA ILE A 30 44.42 -9.30 -30.39
C ILE A 30 43.01 -8.89 -30.82
N GLU A 31 42.48 -9.43 -31.92
CA GLU A 31 41.11 -9.14 -32.36
C GLU A 31 40.05 -9.62 -31.37
N ALA A 32 40.24 -10.80 -30.77
CA ALA A 32 39.36 -11.30 -29.72
C ALA A 32 39.38 -10.35 -28.50
N HIS A 33 40.56 -9.92 -28.07
CA HIS A 33 40.69 -8.98 -26.95
C HIS A 33 40.04 -7.62 -27.24
N ARG A 34 40.20 -7.10 -28.46
CA ARG A 34 39.54 -5.86 -28.91
C ARG A 34 38.02 -5.99 -28.91
N LYS A 35 37.48 -7.12 -29.40
CA LYS A 35 36.03 -7.39 -29.37
C LYS A 35 35.50 -7.48 -27.95
N THR A 36 36.22 -8.13 -27.03
CA THR A 36 35.81 -8.22 -25.62
C THR A 36 35.84 -6.85 -24.94
N ASN A 37 36.89 -6.05 -25.16
CA ASN A 37 36.98 -4.71 -24.61
C ASN A 37 35.87 -3.79 -25.17
N ALA A 38 35.56 -3.87 -26.46
CA ALA A 38 34.47 -3.11 -27.07
C ALA A 38 33.10 -3.51 -26.49
N LYS A 39 32.87 -4.82 -26.27
CA LYS A 39 31.65 -5.32 -25.61
C LYS A 39 31.54 -4.82 -24.17
N GLN A 40 32.65 -4.85 -23.42
CA GLN A 40 32.67 -4.37 -22.04
C GLN A 40 32.44 -2.86 -21.96
N ALA A 41 33.06 -2.08 -22.84
CA ALA A 41 32.81 -0.63 -22.95
C ALA A 41 31.34 -0.33 -23.29
N ALA A 42 30.73 -1.08 -24.21
CA ALA A 42 29.32 -0.94 -24.55
C ALA A 42 28.38 -1.30 -23.38
N LEU A 43 28.72 -2.31 -22.58
CA LEU A 43 28.00 -2.67 -21.36
C LEU A 43 28.08 -1.56 -20.30
N HIS A 44 29.28 -1.00 -20.08
CA HIS A 44 29.45 0.12 -19.15
C HIS A 44 28.68 1.37 -19.60
N ALA A 45 28.68 1.68 -20.89
CA ALA A 45 27.92 2.80 -21.44
C ALA A 45 26.41 2.63 -21.23
N ARG A 46 25.86 1.45 -21.55
CA ARG A 46 24.43 1.14 -21.32
C ARG A 46 24.05 1.22 -19.84
N HIS A 47 24.87 0.65 -18.97
CA HIS A 47 24.63 0.73 -17.51
C HIS A 47 24.62 2.18 -17.02
N HIS A 48 25.50 3.03 -17.55
CA HIS A 48 25.52 4.45 -17.21
C HIS A 48 24.27 5.19 -17.71
N GLU A 49 23.83 4.92 -18.94
CA GLU A 49 22.58 5.47 -19.49
C GLU A 49 21.35 5.03 -18.68
N ASP A 50 21.30 3.78 -18.24
CA ASP A 50 20.20 3.26 -17.42
C ASP A 50 20.19 3.91 -16.03
N LEU A 51 21.35 4.15 -15.41
CA LEU A 51 21.45 4.90 -14.16
C LEU A 51 20.96 6.35 -14.30
N ILE A 52 21.30 7.02 -15.42
CA ILE A 52 20.81 8.37 -15.70
C ILE A 52 19.28 8.36 -15.82
N ARG A 53 18.71 7.42 -16.58
CA ARG A 53 17.25 7.27 -16.73
C ARG A 53 16.55 7.00 -15.40
N GLN A 54 17.13 6.15 -14.55
CA GLN A 54 16.61 5.89 -13.20
C GLN A 54 16.62 7.15 -12.34
N LYS A 55 17.71 7.91 -12.37
CA LYS A 55 17.84 9.16 -11.63
C LYS A 55 16.83 10.21 -12.09
N GLU A 56 16.65 10.37 -13.40
CA GLU A 56 15.65 11.28 -13.98
C GLU A 56 14.23 10.89 -13.57
N ALA A 57 13.90 9.59 -13.59
CA ALA A 57 12.60 9.10 -13.13
C ALA A 57 12.38 9.34 -11.63
N GLU A 58 13.42 9.15 -10.81
CA GLU A 58 13.35 9.41 -9.37
C GLU A 58 13.21 10.91 -9.06
N GLU A 59 13.97 11.77 -9.75
CA GLU A 59 13.87 13.23 -9.64
C GLU A 59 12.49 13.74 -10.06
N LYS A 60 11.93 13.20 -11.16
CA LYS A 60 10.56 13.49 -11.59
C LYS A 60 9.54 13.07 -10.52
N ARG A 61 9.66 11.86 -9.98
CA ARG A 61 8.77 11.37 -8.91
C ARG A 61 8.85 12.26 -7.66
N LYS A 62 10.05 12.65 -7.24
CA LYS A 62 10.25 13.57 -6.11
C LYS A 62 9.64 14.94 -6.35
N ALA A 63 9.74 15.47 -7.57
CA ALA A 63 9.11 16.74 -7.93
C ALA A 63 7.57 16.64 -7.90
N GLU A 64 7.00 15.56 -8.43
CA GLU A 64 5.56 15.29 -8.39
C GLU A 64 5.07 15.13 -6.93
N GLU A 65 5.83 14.42 -6.10
CA GLU A 65 5.54 14.25 -4.67
C GLU A 65 5.65 15.58 -3.90
N ALA A 66 6.64 16.41 -4.19
CA ALA A 66 6.79 17.72 -3.56
C ALA A 66 5.61 18.66 -3.88
N VAL A 67 5.21 18.73 -5.15
CA VAL A 67 4.03 19.52 -5.57
C VAL A 67 2.75 18.97 -4.92
N TYR A 68 2.63 17.64 -4.85
CA TYR A 68 1.52 16.97 -4.19
C TYR A 68 1.43 17.34 -2.70
N TRP A 69 2.54 17.30 -1.96
CA TRP A 69 2.56 17.69 -0.54
C TRP A 69 2.38 19.19 -0.31
N GLU A 70 2.96 20.03 -1.17
CA GLU A 70 2.78 21.48 -1.09
C GLU A 70 1.31 21.88 -1.28
N SER A 71 0.59 21.22 -2.20
CA SER A 71 -0.84 21.44 -2.39
C SER A 71 -1.70 21.08 -1.16
N ARG A 72 -1.18 20.22 -0.27
CA ARG A 72 -1.87 19.73 0.93
C ARG A 72 -1.53 20.52 2.19
N LYS A 73 -0.52 21.39 2.14
CA LYS A 73 -0.02 22.12 3.31
C LYS A 73 -1.13 22.92 4.01
N GLY A 74 -1.99 23.57 3.24
CA GLY A 74 -3.13 24.31 3.79
C GLY A 74 -4.11 23.43 4.57
N TRP A 75 -4.34 22.20 4.12
CA TRP A 75 -5.17 21.23 4.83
C TRP A 75 -4.47 20.68 6.07
N MET A 76 -3.17 20.32 5.96
CA MET A 76 -2.36 19.87 7.09
C MET A 76 -2.35 20.89 8.24
N ASP A 77 -2.14 22.17 7.92
CA ASP A 77 -2.07 23.25 8.90
C ASP A 77 -3.40 23.45 9.65
N ARG A 78 -4.53 23.07 9.04
CA ARG A 78 -5.87 23.19 9.63
C ARG A 78 -6.53 21.85 9.96
N PHE A 79 -5.75 20.76 9.96
CA PHE A 79 -6.27 19.42 10.16
C PHE A 79 -6.95 19.31 11.54
N PRO A 80 -8.22 18.89 11.61
CA PRO A 80 -9.06 19.07 12.80
C PRO A 80 -8.88 17.97 13.86
N PHE A 81 -8.19 16.88 13.52
CA PHE A 81 -8.07 15.71 14.39
C PHE A 81 -6.66 15.61 14.97
N ASN A 82 -6.57 15.90 16.27
CA ASN A 82 -5.35 15.66 17.04
C ASN A 82 -5.48 14.33 17.78
N PRO A 83 -4.40 13.53 17.86
CA PRO A 83 -4.41 12.30 18.63
C PRO A 83 -4.61 12.61 20.11
N ILE A 84 -5.56 11.91 20.73
CA ILE A 84 -5.85 11.99 22.17
C ILE A 84 -5.80 10.58 22.73
N TYR A 85 -5.01 10.42 23.79
CA TYR A 85 -4.92 9.20 24.57
C TYR A 85 -5.84 9.28 25.79
N HIS A 86 -6.37 8.14 26.23
CA HIS A 86 -7.14 8.08 27.46
C HIS A 86 -6.24 8.44 28.65
N PRO A 87 -6.66 9.36 29.55
CA PRO A 87 -5.81 9.83 30.64
C PRO A 87 -5.50 8.75 31.67
N ASP A 88 -6.48 7.88 31.96
CA ASP A 88 -6.40 6.94 33.09
C ASP A 88 -6.51 5.45 32.70
N ILE A 89 -6.81 5.14 31.43
CA ILE A 89 -7.05 3.76 30.98
C ILE A 89 -5.90 3.38 30.08
N THR A 90 -5.24 2.31 30.47
CA THR A 90 -4.14 1.69 29.73
C THR A 90 -4.53 0.28 29.31
N PHE A 91 -3.83 -0.26 28.33
CA PHE A 91 -4.01 -1.64 27.92
C PHE A 91 -3.70 -2.59 29.10
N ASP A 92 -4.69 -3.42 29.44
CA ASP A 92 -4.58 -4.46 30.46
C ASP A 92 -4.95 -5.83 29.84
N PRO A 93 -3.96 -6.71 29.59
CA PRO A 93 -4.21 -8.01 28.99
C PRO A 93 -4.98 -8.97 29.90
N GLU A 94 -5.07 -8.72 31.21
CA GLU A 94 -5.85 -9.57 32.12
C GLU A 94 -7.36 -9.23 32.04
N VAL A 95 -7.69 -7.97 31.69
CA VAL A 95 -9.06 -7.53 31.43
C VAL A 95 -9.48 -7.87 29.99
N TYR A 96 -8.52 -7.85 29.06
CA TYR A 96 -8.72 -8.23 27.66
C TYR A 96 -8.50 -9.74 27.45
N ASN A 97 -9.58 -10.52 27.36
CA ASN A 97 -9.49 -11.98 27.14
C ASN A 97 -9.95 -12.40 25.73
N PRO A 98 -9.07 -12.42 24.71
CA PRO A 98 -9.44 -12.78 23.35
C PRO A 98 -9.65 -14.29 23.12
N VAL A 99 -9.24 -15.18 24.04
CA VAL A 99 -9.16 -16.64 23.77
C VAL A 99 -9.61 -17.55 24.94
N GLY A 100 -10.23 -17.02 26.00
CA GLY A 100 -10.78 -17.82 27.09
C GLY A 100 -12.05 -18.59 26.69
N PRO A 101 -12.44 -19.64 27.44
CA PRO A 101 -13.74 -20.29 27.25
C PRO A 101 -14.83 -19.24 27.46
N GLY A 102 -15.45 -18.82 26.35
CA GLY A 102 -16.55 -17.85 26.36
C GLY A 102 -16.65 -16.87 25.17
N GLY A 103 -15.56 -16.67 24.42
CA GLY A 103 -15.57 -15.82 23.23
C GLY A 103 -16.10 -14.39 23.47
N PRO A 104 -16.39 -13.61 22.40
CA PRO A 104 -16.87 -12.24 22.52
C PRO A 104 -18.19 -12.07 23.28
N SER A 105 -18.95 -13.16 23.47
CA SER A 105 -20.22 -13.19 24.19
C SER A 105 -20.09 -13.20 25.72
N ASP A 106 -18.91 -13.53 26.26
CA ASP A 106 -18.71 -13.73 27.71
C ASP A 106 -17.88 -12.63 28.37
N TYR A 107 -17.60 -11.53 27.66
CA TYR A 107 -16.93 -10.38 28.25
C TYR A 107 -17.80 -9.77 29.37
N THR A 108 -17.19 -9.48 30.52
CA THR A 108 -17.75 -8.53 31.49
C THR A 108 -17.96 -7.17 30.83
N THR A 109 -18.80 -6.29 31.38
CA THR A 109 -18.99 -4.92 30.86
C THR A 109 -17.66 -4.17 30.70
N GLU A 110 -16.69 -4.41 31.60
CA GLU A 110 -15.34 -3.84 31.50
C GLU A 110 -14.49 -4.50 30.40
N GLY A 111 -14.59 -5.82 30.20
CA GLY A 111 -13.94 -6.51 29.09
C GLY A 111 -14.44 -6.03 27.72
N GLN A 112 -15.74 -5.80 27.57
CA GLN A 112 -16.33 -5.25 26.33
C GLN A 112 -15.84 -3.83 26.06
N LYS A 113 -15.73 -3.01 27.12
CA LYS A 113 -15.21 -1.65 27.04
C LYS A 113 -13.73 -1.64 26.64
N MET A 114 -12.90 -2.51 27.25
CA MET A 114 -11.49 -2.66 26.90
C MET A 114 -11.31 -3.11 25.45
N ALA A 115 -12.06 -4.13 25.01
CA ALA A 115 -12.01 -4.60 23.62
C ALA A 115 -12.36 -3.49 22.61
N ARG A 116 -13.38 -2.67 22.90
CA ARG A 116 -13.73 -1.51 22.07
C ARG A 116 -12.64 -0.45 22.07
N MET A 117 -11.99 -0.19 23.21
CA MET A 117 -10.88 0.77 23.31
C MET A 117 -9.65 0.30 22.54
N ILE A 118 -9.32 -0.99 22.59
CA ILE A 118 -8.23 -1.59 21.81
C ILE A 118 -8.54 -1.48 20.32
N SER A 119 -9.76 -1.83 19.90
CA SER A 119 -10.16 -1.74 18.50
C SER A 119 -10.15 -0.30 17.96
N ASN A 120 -10.59 0.66 18.78
CA ASN A 120 -10.44 2.08 18.46
C ASN A 120 -8.97 2.50 18.38
N HIS A 121 -8.13 2.04 19.31
CA HIS A 121 -6.70 2.32 19.27
C HIS A 121 -6.07 1.79 17.98
N GLY A 122 -6.33 0.54 17.61
CA GLY A 122 -5.78 -0.06 16.38
C GLY A 122 -6.13 0.75 15.14
N PHE A 123 -7.42 1.11 14.98
CA PHE A 123 -7.86 1.98 13.89
C PHE A 123 -7.18 3.36 13.93
N LEU A 124 -7.17 4.02 15.10
CA LEU A 124 -6.66 5.39 15.22
C LEU A 124 -5.14 5.44 15.00
N SER A 125 -4.39 4.44 15.45
CA SER A 125 -2.97 4.30 15.18
C SER A 125 -2.71 4.22 13.67
N ALA A 126 -3.41 3.32 12.97
CA ALA A 126 -3.33 3.23 11.51
C ALA A 126 -3.75 4.53 10.82
N PHE A 127 -4.80 5.19 11.32
CA PHE A 127 -5.28 6.46 10.81
C PHE A 127 -4.22 7.56 10.89
N TYR A 128 -3.55 7.71 12.03
CA TYR A 128 -2.54 8.73 12.25
C TYR A 128 -1.21 8.44 11.56
N GLU A 129 -0.97 7.22 11.10
CA GLU A 129 0.19 6.88 10.25
C GLU A 129 -0.12 7.03 8.74
N ASN A 130 -1.39 6.90 8.35
CA ASN A 130 -1.79 6.93 6.95
C ASN A 130 -1.78 8.35 6.33
N SER A 131 -0.96 8.54 5.30
CA SER A 131 -0.76 9.81 4.56
C SER A 131 -2.02 10.32 3.84
N ASN A 132 -2.98 9.45 3.55
CA ASN A 132 -4.23 9.82 2.88
C ASN A 132 -5.12 10.71 3.75
N ARG A 133 -4.85 10.86 5.05
CA ARG A 133 -5.63 11.78 5.91
C ARG A 133 -5.45 13.23 5.49
N TYR A 134 -4.35 13.50 4.78
CA TYR A 134 -4.05 14.80 4.21
C TYR A 134 -4.46 14.91 2.74
N SER A 135 -5.26 13.98 2.22
CA SER A 135 -5.68 14.01 0.83
C SER A 135 -6.78 15.03 0.53
N PRO A 136 -6.82 15.60 -0.70
CA PRO A 136 -7.94 16.44 -1.13
C PRO A 136 -9.28 15.70 -1.04
N GLU A 137 -9.28 14.39 -1.29
CA GLU A 137 -10.46 13.55 -1.15
C GLU A 137 -10.91 13.48 0.31
N PHE A 138 -9.97 13.32 1.24
CA PHE A 138 -10.27 13.32 2.68
C PHE A 138 -10.75 14.68 3.18
N GLU A 139 -10.12 15.78 2.74
CA GLU A 139 -10.55 17.15 3.04
C GLU A 139 -12.00 17.37 2.56
N LYS A 140 -12.33 16.96 1.33
CA LYS A 140 -13.69 17.05 0.80
C LYS A 140 -14.71 16.22 1.58
N ILE A 141 -14.35 15.01 2.03
CA ILE A 141 -15.23 14.21 2.90
C ILE A 141 -15.54 14.99 4.17
N HIS A 142 -14.50 15.52 4.82
CA HIS A 142 -14.65 16.30 6.05
C HIS A 142 -15.57 17.51 5.83
N ASP A 143 -15.33 18.27 4.77
CA ASP A 143 -16.08 19.50 4.48
C ASP A 143 -17.55 19.20 4.13
N ILE A 144 -17.82 18.18 3.30
CA ILE A 144 -19.20 17.76 2.99
C ILE A 144 -19.95 17.32 4.25
N LEU A 145 -19.30 16.57 5.16
CA LEU A 145 -19.93 16.17 6.42
C LEU A 145 -20.31 17.39 7.26
N LEU A 146 -19.42 18.38 7.40
CA LEU A 146 -19.72 19.62 8.12
C LEU A 146 -20.84 20.43 7.48
N GLU A 147 -20.82 20.60 6.16
CA GLU A 147 -21.86 21.32 5.41
C GLU A 147 -23.24 20.69 5.59
N GLU A 148 -23.29 19.37 5.72
CA GLU A 148 -24.50 18.58 5.95
C GLU A 148 -24.91 18.51 7.42
N GLY A 149 -24.20 19.21 8.31
CA GLY A 149 -24.47 19.23 9.75
C GLY A 149 -24.09 17.94 10.48
N ILE A 150 -23.31 17.07 9.84
CA ILE A 150 -22.79 15.84 10.43
C ILE A 150 -21.45 16.14 11.06
N THR A 151 -21.35 16.04 12.40
CA THR A 151 -20.08 16.24 13.08
C THR A 151 -19.05 15.21 12.60
N PRO A 152 -17.95 15.64 11.98
CA PRO A 152 -16.91 14.75 11.51
C PRO A 152 -16.02 14.31 12.68
N ASP A 153 -15.56 13.07 12.61
CA ASP A 153 -14.58 12.52 13.53
C ASP A 153 -13.67 11.55 12.77
N PRO A 154 -12.45 11.25 13.28
CA PRO A 154 -11.45 10.49 12.53
C PRO A 154 -11.95 9.11 12.12
N MET A 155 -12.72 8.42 12.98
CA MET A 155 -13.33 7.14 12.62
C MET A 155 -14.30 7.34 11.47
N LEU A 156 -15.27 8.26 11.60
CA LEU A 156 -16.27 8.45 10.56
C LEU A 156 -15.66 8.86 9.21
N CYS A 157 -14.70 9.77 9.22
CA CYS A 157 -14.03 10.24 8.00
C CYS A 157 -13.18 9.13 7.37
N GLY A 158 -12.36 8.44 8.16
CA GLY A 158 -11.53 7.33 7.68
C GLY A 158 -12.36 6.18 7.11
N TRP A 159 -13.45 5.81 7.81
CA TRP A 159 -14.39 4.80 7.31
C TRP A 159 -15.07 5.22 6.02
N THR A 160 -15.54 6.47 5.93
CA THR A 160 -16.17 7.00 4.71
C THR A 160 -15.19 6.97 3.55
N PHE A 161 -13.95 7.37 3.76
CA PHE A 161 -12.89 7.31 2.76
C PHE A 161 -12.67 5.88 2.26
N THR A 162 -12.48 4.92 3.17
CA THR A 162 -12.29 3.49 2.82
C THR A 162 -13.44 2.97 1.95
N HIS A 163 -14.69 3.31 2.32
CA HIS A 163 -15.86 2.87 1.57
C HIS A 163 -16.02 3.58 0.22
N LEU A 164 -15.58 4.83 0.09
CA LEU A 164 -15.54 5.52 -1.21
C LEU A 164 -14.48 4.89 -2.12
N VAL A 165 -13.32 4.50 -1.59
CA VAL A 165 -12.33 3.71 -2.34
C VAL A 165 -12.94 2.42 -2.85
N ASP A 166 -13.61 1.66 -1.99
CA ASP A 166 -14.26 0.41 -2.36
C ASP A 166 -15.38 0.62 -3.37
N TYR A 167 -16.22 1.64 -3.15
CA TYR A 167 -17.30 2.00 -4.04
C TYR A 167 -16.81 2.35 -5.44
N HIS A 168 -15.82 3.25 -5.56
CA HIS A 168 -15.30 3.66 -6.86
C HIS A 168 -14.58 2.52 -7.57
N LYS A 169 -13.78 1.72 -6.86
CA LYS A 169 -13.16 0.53 -7.45
C LYS A 169 -14.18 -0.50 -7.93
N ALA A 170 -15.24 -0.74 -7.16
CA ALA A 170 -16.36 -1.59 -7.59
C ALA A 170 -17.14 -0.98 -8.77
N SER A 171 -17.16 0.35 -8.89
CA SER A 171 -17.87 1.08 -9.94
C SER A 171 -17.07 1.24 -11.25
N THR A 172 -15.74 1.14 -11.23
CA THR A 172 -14.87 1.28 -12.42
C THR A 172 -14.47 -0.02 -13.09
N HIS A 173 -14.88 -1.18 -12.56
CA HIS A 173 -14.70 -2.47 -13.25
C HIS A 173 -15.73 -2.65 -14.38
N ASP A 174 -15.64 -1.77 -15.37
CA ASP A 174 -16.08 -2.04 -16.74
C ASP A 174 -15.17 -1.33 -17.77
N LEU A 175 -13.88 -1.70 -17.77
CA LEU A 175 -13.00 -1.52 -18.94
C LEU A 175 -12.05 -2.71 -19.20
N GLU A 176 -11.74 -3.58 -18.23
CA GLU A 176 -10.83 -4.75 -18.43
C GLU A 176 -11.14 -6.01 -17.59
N THR A 177 -12.41 -6.38 -17.38
CA THR A 177 -12.73 -7.79 -17.03
C THR A 177 -12.15 -8.69 -18.14
N PRO A 178 -11.37 -9.76 -17.89
CA PRO A 178 -10.84 -10.60 -18.97
C PRO A 178 -11.98 -11.17 -19.80
N TRP A 179 -11.82 -11.17 -21.12
CA TRP A 179 -12.84 -11.74 -21.99
C TRP A 179 -12.75 -13.27 -21.99
N PRO A 180 -13.83 -14.00 -21.67
CA PRO A 180 -15.17 -13.52 -21.29
C PRO A 180 -15.35 -13.34 -19.76
N PRO A 181 -16.24 -12.43 -19.34
CA PRO A 181 -16.55 -12.21 -17.92
C PRO A 181 -17.18 -13.45 -17.27
N ASP A 182 -16.89 -13.65 -15.99
CA ASP A 182 -17.42 -14.77 -15.19
C ASP A 182 -18.87 -14.48 -14.74
N PRO A 183 -19.87 -15.30 -15.18
CA PRO A 183 -21.28 -15.10 -14.84
C PRO A 183 -21.65 -15.46 -13.39
N SER A 184 -20.69 -15.86 -12.54
CA SER A 184 -20.90 -16.17 -11.13
C SER A 184 -20.62 -15.00 -10.16
N ILE A 185 -20.12 -13.85 -10.64
CA ILE A 185 -19.71 -12.76 -9.75
C ILE A 185 -20.71 -11.61 -9.67
N THR A 186 -21.22 -11.34 -8.47
CA THR A 186 -22.26 -10.34 -8.17
C THR A 186 -21.68 -9.04 -7.58
N TRP A 187 -20.76 -8.37 -8.29
CA TRP A 187 -20.10 -7.14 -7.80
C TRP A 187 -21.04 -5.92 -7.57
N GLY A 188 -22.26 -5.96 -8.12
CA GLY A 188 -23.31 -5.00 -7.76
C GLY A 188 -23.73 -5.09 -6.28
N GLU A 189 -23.57 -6.27 -5.66
CA GLU A 189 -23.76 -6.49 -4.24
C GLU A 189 -22.68 -5.81 -3.42
N ASP A 190 -21.42 -5.76 -3.87
CA ASP A 190 -20.32 -5.07 -3.19
C ASP A 190 -20.45 -3.54 -3.28
N ARG A 191 -20.87 -3.01 -4.43
CA ARG A 191 -21.24 -1.59 -4.57
C ARG A 191 -22.41 -1.23 -3.66
N MET A 192 -23.43 -2.09 -3.57
CA MET A 192 -24.60 -1.87 -2.71
C MET A 192 -24.27 -2.09 -1.23
N SER A 193 -23.34 -2.99 -0.91
CA SER A 193 -22.87 -3.30 0.44
C SER A 193 -22.05 -2.15 1.00
N THR A 194 -21.11 -1.61 0.20
CA THR A 194 -20.33 -0.42 0.57
C THR A 194 -21.23 0.80 0.74
N TRP A 195 -22.20 0.97 -0.17
CA TRP A 195 -23.24 2.00 -0.08
C TRP A 195 -24.07 1.90 1.21
N LYS A 196 -24.56 0.71 1.54
CA LYS A 196 -25.34 0.44 2.76
C LYS A 196 -24.49 0.58 4.03
N SER A 197 -23.21 0.22 3.97
CA SER A 197 -22.29 0.31 5.10
C SER A 197 -22.00 1.77 5.46
N MET A 198 -21.74 2.65 4.49
CA MET A 198 -21.67 4.10 4.75
C MET A 198 -22.94 4.63 5.40
N ALA A 199 -24.11 4.18 4.94
CA ALA A 199 -25.41 4.56 5.52
C ALA A 199 -25.55 4.14 6.99
N GLY A 200 -25.07 2.94 7.31
CA GLY A 200 -25.05 2.42 8.68
C GLY A 200 -24.18 3.29 9.58
N ARG A 201 -22.99 3.67 9.13
CA ARG A 201 -22.02 4.44 9.93
C ARG A 201 -22.50 5.86 10.25
N PHE A 202 -23.24 6.53 9.36
CA PHE A 202 -23.81 7.84 9.67
C PHE A 202 -24.84 7.78 10.81
N ARG A 203 -25.58 6.68 10.92
CA ARG A 203 -26.75 6.51 11.80
C ARG A 203 -26.44 5.86 13.15
N THR A 204 -25.17 5.81 13.56
CA THR A 204 -24.80 5.25 14.85
C THR A 204 -23.66 6.02 15.50
N ASN A 205 -23.69 6.05 16.83
CA ASN A 205 -22.62 6.55 17.69
C ASN A 205 -21.64 5.44 18.11
N GLU A 206 -21.95 4.18 17.81
CA GLU A 206 -21.20 3.01 18.28
C GLU A 206 -19.75 2.99 17.80
N TYR A 207 -19.44 3.63 16.68
CA TYR A 207 -18.11 3.64 16.09
C TYR A 207 -17.48 5.03 16.02
N ARG A 208 -18.13 6.03 16.63
CA ARG A 208 -17.65 7.42 16.64
C ARG A 208 -16.76 7.67 17.86
N THR A 209 -15.71 8.45 17.65
CA THR A 209 -14.91 9.02 18.76
C THR A 209 -15.62 10.20 19.43
N ILE A 210 -16.53 10.86 18.71
CA ILE A 210 -17.36 11.97 19.21
C ILE A 210 -18.83 11.51 19.24
N GLN A 211 -19.41 11.48 20.43
CA GLN A 211 -20.83 11.18 20.59
C GLN A 211 -21.67 12.40 20.22
N VAL A 212 -22.68 12.21 19.38
CA VAL A 212 -23.62 13.27 18.99
C VAL A 212 -25.03 12.96 19.46
N ASP A 213 -25.76 14.00 19.88
CA ASP A 213 -27.12 13.85 20.41
C ASP A 213 -28.15 13.59 19.30
N THR A 214 -27.88 14.08 18.09
CA THR A 214 -28.75 13.92 16.93
C THR A 214 -27.99 13.22 15.81
N LEU A 215 -28.53 12.08 15.38
CA LEU A 215 -28.00 11.32 14.24
C LEU A 215 -28.81 11.66 12.98
N PRO A 216 -28.18 11.64 11.80
CA PRO A 216 -28.87 11.86 10.54
C PRO A 216 -30.00 10.84 10.33
N SER A 217 -31.12 11.31 9.79
CA SER A 217 -32.18 10.45 9.27
C SER A 217 -31.72 9.64 8.06
N ASP A 218 -32.51 8.64 7.66
CA ASP A 218 -32.22 7.82 6.47
C ASP A 218 -32.11 8.66 5.19
N ALA A 219 -32.97 9.68 5.07
CA ALA A 219 -32.98 10.60 3.94
C ALA A 219 -31.73 11.49 3.91
N GLU A 220 -31.34 12.05 5.07
CA GLU A 220 -30.13 12.86 5.19
C GLU A 220 -28.88 12.03 4.91
N ALA A 221 -28.77 10.85 5.53
CA ALA A 221 -27.68 9.93 5.27
C ALA A 221 -27.60 9.57 3.77
N ALA A 222 -28.74 9.36 3.09
CA ALA A 222 -28.77 9.08 1.66
C ALA A 222 -28.31 10.26 0.81
N ARG A 223 -28.74 11.47 1.15
CA ARG A 223 -28.30 12.71 0.49
C ARG A 223 -26.80 12.89 0.62
N VAL A 224 -26.24 12.79 1.83
CA VAL A 224 -24.80 12.94 2.07
C VAL A 224 -24.01 11.90 1.28
N ARG A 225 -24.42 10.63 1.27
CA ARG A 225 -23.77 9.59 0.46
C ARG A 225 -23.73 9.94 -1.03
N GLN A 226 -24.85 10.40 -1.57
CA GLN A 226 -24.93 10.77 -2.98
C GLN A 226 -23.99 11.94 -3.28
N ARG A 227 -23.98 12.99 -2.45
CA ARG A 227 -23.05 14.12 -2.58
C ARG A 227 -21.59 13.68 -2.55
N LEU A 228 -21.21 12.82 -1.60
CA LEU A 228 -19.85 12.29 -1.49
C LEU A 228 -19.39 11.58 -2.77
N ILE A 229 -20.30 10.87 -3.45
CA ILE A 229 -20.00 10.14 -4.69
C ILE A 229 -19.97 11.07 -5.91
N ASP A 230 -20.83 12.08 -5.94
CA ASP A 230 -20.97 12.97 -7.09
C ASP A 230 -19.93 14.11 -7.09
N GLU A 231 -19.54 14.60 -5.92
CA GLU A 231 -18.69 15.80 -5.77
C GLU A 231 -17.19 15.49 -5.58
N ILE A 232 -16.87 14.27 -5.17
CA ILE A 232 -15.48 13.82 -5.01
C ILE A 232 -15.07 13.02 -6.23
N ALA A 233 -14.01 13.49 -6.89
CA ALA A 233 -13.50 12.90 -8.11
C ALA A 233 -12.92 11.50 -7.85
N ALA A 234 -13.31 10.51 -8.66
CA ALA A 234 -12.96 9.11 -8.44
C ALA A 234 -11.46 8.83 -8.64
N GLU A 235 -10.75 9.65 -9.42
CA GLU A 235 -9.38 9.42 -9.86
C GLU A 235 -8.39 9.29 -8.71
N GLY A 236 -8.61 10.00 -7.60
CA GLY A 236 -7.79 9.88 -6.39
C GLY A 236 -8.00 8.54 -5.70
N PHE A 237 -9.26 8.16 -5.49
CA PHE A 237 -9.63 6.89 -4.85
C PHE A 237 -9.16 5.66 -5.62
N LEU A 238 -9.15 5.71 -6.95
CA LEU A 238 -8.70 4.61 -7.80
C LEU A 238 -7.19 4.32 -7.67
N LYS A 239 -6.41 5.30 -7.22
CA LYS A 239 -4.96 5.17 -7.02
C LYS A 239 -4.58 4.64 -5.64
N VAL A 240 -5.51 4.62 -4.70
CA VAL A 240 -5.26 4.18 -3.31
C VAL A 240 -5.07 2.67 -3.28
N ASN A 241 -3.95 2.18 -2.76
CA ASN A 241 -3.70 0.75 -2.59
C ASN A 241 -4.49 0.17 -1.41
N TRP A 242 -4.60 -1.17 -1.33
CA TRP A 242 -5.30 -1.84 -0.23
C TRP A 242 -4.76 -1.43 1.15
N LEU A 243 -3.44 -1.39 1.30
CA LEU A 243 -2.73 -1.03 2.54
C LEU A 243 -2.82 0.47 2.88
N GLU A 244 -3.32 1.29 1.96
CA GLU A 244 -3.42 2.74 2.12
C GLU A 244 -4.84 3.19 2.49
N LYS A 245 -5.75 2.24 2.73
CA LYS A 245 -7.09 2.49 3.29
C LYS A 245 -7.01 2.63 4.80
N PHE A 246 -8.00 3.29 5.40
CA PHE A 246 -8.13 3.41 6.85
C PHE A 246 -8.91 2.22 7.44
N ALA A 247 -8.63 1.00 6.99
CA ALA A 247 -9.33 -0.18 7.50
C ALA A 247 -8.76 -0.59 8.88
N TYR A 248 -9.54 -1.38 9.63
CA TYR A 248 -9.09 -2.02 10.87
C TYR A 248 -7.71 -2.63 10.70
N ASP A 249 -6.79 -2.25 11.58
CA ASP A 249 -5.45 -2.79 11.57
C ASP A 249 -5.16 -3.43 12.92
N SER A 250 -5.37 -4.75 12.95
CA SER A 250 -5.08 -5.59 14.10
C SER A 250 -3.58 -5.62 14.45
N GLU A 251 -2.69 -5.23 13.52
CA GLU A 251 -1.26 -5.18 13.82
C GLU A 251 -0.96 -4.16 14.92
N TYR A 252 -1.63 -3.00 14.91
CA TYR A 252 -1.46 -2.00 15.98
C TYR A 252 -2.10 -2.45 17.30
N GLU A 253 -3.13 -3.31 17.26
CA GLU A 253 -3.67 -3.94 18.46
C GLU A 253 -2.63 -4.92 19.05
N ASP A 254 -1.97 -5.71 18.22
CA ASP A 254 -0.94 -6.68 18.61
C ASP A 254 0.35 -6.04 19.13
N MET A 255 0.61 -4.78 18.78
CA MET A 255 1.78 -4.02 19.25
C MET A 255 1.64 -3.49 20.69
N LEU A 256 0.44 -3.49 21.27
CA LEU A 256 0.18 -2.98 22.61
C LEU A 256 0.89 -3.81 23.69
N LYS A 257 1.56 -3.11 24.61
CA LYS A 257 2.18 -3.68 25.81
C LYS A 257 1.37 -3.33 27.05
N PRO A 258 1.42 -4.18 28.10
CA PRO A 258 0.71 -3.90 29.34
C PRO A 258 1.08 -2.51 29.89
N GLY A 259 0.08 -1.68 30.15
CA GLY A 259 0.28 -0.30 30.61
C GLY A 259 0.37 0.76 29.50
N ASP A 260 0.31 0.39 28.22
CA ASP A 260 0.31 1.37 27.13
C ASP A 260 -0.98 2.20 27.13
N PRO A 261 -0.90 3.53 26.93
CA PRO A 261 -2.08 4.38 26.83
C PRO A 261 -2.84 4.10 25.52
N LEU A 262 -4.18 4.09 25.59
CA LEU A 262 -5.03 3.80 24.44
C LEU A 262 -5.45 5.10 23.73
N LEU A 263 -5.44 5.09 22.39
CA LEU A 263 -5.92 6.21 21.57
C LEU A 263 -7.45 6.17 21.58
N ILE A 264 -8.07 7.33 21.81
CA ILE A 264 -9.52 7.46 21.90
C ILE A 264 -10.10 8.48 20.92
N LYS A 265 -9.25 9.33 20.36
CA LYS A 265 -9.59 10.29 19.33
C LYS A 265 -8.37 10.60 18.49
#